data_AF-A0A0F9PB93-F1
#
_entry.id   AF-A0A0F9PB93-F1
#
_cell.length_a   1.000
_cell.length_b   1.000
_cell.length_c   1.000
_cell.angle_alpha   90.00
_cell.angle_beta   90.00
_cell.angle_gamma   90.00
#
_symmetry.space_group_name_H-M   'P 1'
#
loop_
_entity.id
_entity.type
_entity.pdbx_description
1 polymer ?
#
loop_
_entity_poly.entity_id
_entity_poly.type
_entity_poly.pdbx_seq_one_letter_code
_entity_poly.pdbx_strand_id
1 'polypeptide(L)'
;MMSETQLLSRQLTLGQIDFVRYICTVALNNGSLAYQKAYPSCKSGYRQNARRLLTYDYIKQAIADYKAKIRAEKGFTVEDVHKLYEGAYDLAKDKHQTGSMVGAATGIARLYGMDRDAGGSKEQTIIIIGPKTVTEPARAIESEEVDG
;
A
#
# COMPACT_ATOMS: atom_id res chain seq x y z
N MET A 1 19.26 -29.32 11.36
CA MET A 1 18.47 -28.10 11.07
C MET A 1 19.41 -27.09 10.44
N MET A 2 19.07 -26.53 9.27
CA MET A 2 19.84 -25.41 8.71
C MET A 2 19.49 -24.12 9.47
N SER A 3 20.46 -23.24 9.67
CA SER A 3 20.25 -21.99 10.41
C SER A 3 19.39 -21.00 9.62
N GLU A 4 18.70 -20.10 10.31
CA GLU A 4 17.86 -19.04 9.73
C GLU A 4 18.63 -18.17 8.71
N THR A 5 19.94 -18.01 8.93
CA THR A 5 20.87 -17.31 8.04
C THR A 5 21.16 -18.07 6.74
N GLN A 6 21.15 -19.41 6.76
CA GLN A 6 21.36 -20.25 5.57
C GLN A 6 20.11 -20.31 4.66
N LEU A 7 18.91 -20.07 5.21
CA LEU A 7 17.68 -19.95 4.43
C LEU A 7 17.66 -18.69 3.56
N LEU A 8 18.25 -17.59 4.05
CA LEU A 8 18.31 -16.30 3.36
C LEU A 8 19.33 -16.25 2.21
N SER A 9 20.33 -17.15 2.21
CA SER A 9 21.45 -17.10 1.25
C SER A 9 21.35 -18.10 0.10
N ARG A 10 20.27 -18.89 0.00
CA ARG A 10 20.13 -19.88 -1.08
C ARG A 10 19.79 -19.20 -2.40
N GLN A 11 20.71 -19.27 -3.36
CA GLN A 11 20.43 -18.82 -4.73
C GLN A 11 19.28 -19.63 -5.35
N LEU A 12 18.28 -18.91 -5.85
CA LEU A 12 17.18 -19.46 -6.62
C LEU A 12 17.67 -19.88 -8.00
N THR A 13 17.16 -21.00 -8.51
CA THR A 13 17.37 -21.38 -9.92
C THR A 13 16.56 -20.46 -10.85
N LEU A 14 16.94 -20.38 -12.13
CA LEU A 14 16.21 -19.58 -13.13
C LEU A 14 14.70 -19.91 -13.17
N GLY A 15 14.35 -21.20 -13.16
CA GLY A 15 12.95 -21.62 -13.13
C GLY A 15 12.21 -21.21 -11.85
N GLN A 16 12.90 -21.15 -10.70
CA GLN A 16 12.29 -20.68 -9.46
C GLN A 16 12.09 -19.16 -9.47
N ILE A 17 13.04 -18.41 -10.02
CA ILE A 17 12.91 -16.96 -10.23
C ILE A 17 11.70 -16.67 -11.15
N ASP A 18 11.59 -17.41 -12.26
CA ASP A 18 10.46 -17.29 -13.17
C ASP A 18 9.13 -17.64 -12.50
N PHE A 19 9.11 -18.70 -11.70
CA PHE A 19 7.92 -19.07 -10.93
C PHE A 19 7.48 -17.94 -9.98
N VAL A 20 8.41 -17.38 -9.20
CA VAL A 20 8.16 -16.26 -8.28
C VAL A 20 7.62 -15.04 -9.04
N ARG A 21 8.23 -14.71 -10.18
CA ARG A 21 7.75 -13.61 -11.04
C ARG A 21 6.32 -13.87 -11.54
N TYR A 22 6.04 -15.04 -12.11
CA TYR A 22 4.75 -15.34 -12.71
C TYR A 22 3.62 -15.45 -11.68
N ILE A 23 3.88 -16.03 -10.50
CA ILE A 23 2.86 -16.15 -9.45
C ILE A 23 2.46 -14.77 -8.88
N CYS A 24 3.38 -13.81 -8.90
CA CYS A 24 3.15 -12.45 -8.41
C CYS A 24 2.55 -11.48 -9.44
N THR A 25 2.57 -11.83 -10.73
CA THR A 25 2.17 -10.90 -11.82
C THR A 25 1.07 -11.47 -12.71
N VAL A 26 1.36 -12.54 -13.44
CA VAL A 26 0.50 -13.04 -14.51
C VAL A 26 -0.51 -14.06 -14.02
N ALA A 27 -0.10 -14.96 -13.13
CA ALA A 27 -0.95 -16.04 -12.63
C ALA A 27 -1.74 -15.66 -11.37
N LEU A 28 -1.47 -14.49 -10.76
CA LEU A 28 -2.18 -13.92 -9.61
C LEU A 28 -2.51 -14.97 -8.52
N ASN A 29 -1.47 -15.57 -7.94
CA ASN A 29 -1.56 -16.65 -6.95
C ASN A 29 -2.10 -18.02 -7.47
N ASN A 30 -2.30 -18.19 -8.78
CA ASN A 30 -2.52 -19.52 -9.37
C ASN A 30 -1.18 -20.25 -9.53
N GLY A 31 -0.82 -21.08 -8.55
CA GLY A 31 0.45 -21.82 -8.55
C GLY A 31 0.62 -22.76 -9.75
N SER A 32 -0.43 -23.44 -10.21
CA SER A 32 -0.36 -24.36 -11.34
C SER A 32 0.01 -23.63 -12.63
N LEU A 33 -0.65 -22.49 -12.88
CA LEU A 33 -0.39 -21.67 -14.06
C LEU A 33 1.00 -21.00 -14.00
N ALA A 34 1.41 -20.53 -12.82
CA ALA A 34 2.76 -19.99 -12.62
C ALA A 34 3.83 -21.05 -12.92
N TYR A 35 3.62 -22.28 -12.47
CA TYR A 35 4.55 -23.40 -12.71
C TYR A 35 4.60 -23.78 -14.18
N GLN A 36 3.46 -23.84 -14.87
CA GLN A 36 3.43 -24.13 -16.30
C GLN A 36 4.23 -23.10 -17.11
N LYS A 37 4.15 -21.81 -16.75
CA LYS A 37 4.91 -20.74 -17.43
C LYS A 37 6.39 -20.75 -17.07
N ALA A 38 6.74 -21.08 -15.84
CA ALA A 38 8.13 -21.13 -15.38
C ALA A 38 8.89 -22.37 -15.87
N TYR A 39 8.18 -23.47 -16.14
CA TYR A 39 8.75 -24.76 -16.54
C TYR A 39 8.06 -25.31 -17.80
N PRO A 40 8.27 -24.68 -18.98
CA PRO A 40 7.58 -25.05 -20.22
C PRO A 40 7.92 -26.45 -20.75
N SER A 41 9.06 -27.02 -20.34
CA SER A 41 9.46 -28.39 -20.68
C SER A 41 8.77 -29.46 -19.83
N CYS A 42 8.15 -29.07 -18.71
CA CYS A 42 7.36 -29.98 -17.88
C CYS A 42 6.05 -30.28 -18.60
N LYS A 43 5.73 -31.55 -18.85
CA LYS A 43 4.54 -31.94 -19.64
C LYS A 43 3.29 -32.18 -18.77
N SER A 44 3.45 -32.42 -17.47
CA SER A 44 2.37 -32.78 -16.56
C SER A 44 2.74 -32.51 -15.10
N GLY A 45 1.76 -32.64 -14.18
CA GLY A 45 2.01 -32.52 -12.73
C GLY A 45 2.17 -31.08 -12.20
N TYR A 46 1.80 -30.06 -12.98
CA TYR A 46 1.96 -28.65 -12.63
C TYR A 46 1.43 -28.30 -11.24
N ARG A 47 0.24 -28.79 -10.89
CA ARG A 47 -0.40 -28.52 -9.59
C ARG A 47 0.40 -29.12 -8.43
N GLN A 48 0.84 -30.36 -8.55
CA GLN A 48 1.58 -31.05 -7.49
C GLN A 48 2.97 -30.43 -7.31
N ASN A 49 3.65 -30.12 -8.41
CA ASN A 49 4.96 -29.50 -8.38
C ASN A 49 4.91 -28.05 -7.87
N ALA A 50 3.91 -27.27 -8.27
CA ALA A 50 3.66 -25.93 -7.71
C ALA A 50 3.41 -26.00 -6.20
N ARG A 51 2.55 -26.93 -5.75
CA ARG A 51 2.28 -27.13 -4.33
C ARG A 51 3.56 -27.47 -3.57
N ARG A 52 4.39 -28.37 -4.10
CA ARG A 52 5.69 -28.72 -3.52
C ARG A 52 6.61 -27.50 -3.45
N LEU A 53 6.70 -26.71 -4.51
CA LEU A 53 7.55 -25.52 -4.53
C LEU A 53 7.13 -24.51 -3.46
N LEU A 54 5.81 -24.33 -3.28
CA LEU A 54 5.23 -23.43 -2.27
C LEU A 54 5.36 -23.95 -0.83
N THR A 55 5.77 -25.21 -0.61
CA THR A 55 6.07 -25.68 0.75
C THR A 55 7.40 -25.15 1.28
N TYR A 56 8.33 -24.79 0.40
CA TYR A 56 9.65 -24.33 0.78
C TYR A 56 9.66 -22.88 1.26
N ASP A 57 10.23 -22.63 2.44
CA ASP A 57 10.21 -21.30 3.04
C ASP A 57 11.02 -20.25 2.25
N TYR A 58 12.14 -20.64 1.64
CA TYR A 58 12.91 -19.73 0.77
C TYR A 58 12.12 -19.26 -0.46
N ILE A 59 11.19 -20.07 -0.98
CA ILE A 59 10.30 -19.66 -2.08
C ILE A 59 9.25 -18.68 -1.57
N LYS A 60 8.67 -18.93 -0.38
CA LYS A 60 7.69 -18.01 0.23
C LYS A 60 8.33 -16.65 0.51
N GLN A 61 9.56 -16.64 1.03
CA GLN A 61 10.32 -15.42 1.27
C GLN A 61 10.57 -14.66 -0.05
N ALA A 62 11.04 -15.35 -1.09
CA ALA A 62 11.25 -14.74 -2.40
C ALA A 62 9.97 -14.14 -3.01
N ILE A 63 8.81 -14.79 -2.80
CA ILE A 63 7.49 -14.25 -3.19
C ILE A 63 7.17 -12.97 -2.39
N ALA A 64 7.41 -12.98 -1.08
CA ALA A 64 7.17 -11.82 -0.23
C ALA A 64 8.05 -10.64 -0.65
N ASP A 65 9.35 -10.87 -0.86
CA ASP A 65 10.31 -9.85 -1.28
C ASP A 65 9.94 -9.28 -2.65
N TYR A 66 9.57 -10.14 -3.60
CA TYR A 66 9.16 -9.71 -4.93
C TYR A 66 7.86 -8.90 -4.91
N LYS A 67 6.89 -9.29 -4.07
CA LYS A 67 5.66 -8.51 -3.86
C LYS A 67 5.95 -7.17 -3.20
N ALA A 68 6.84 -7.11 -2.22
CA ALA A 68 7.28 -5.88 -1.58
C ALA A 68 7.98 -4.95 -2.59
N LYS A 69 8.85 -5.50 -3.44
CA LYS A 69 9.50 -4.78 -4.54
C LYS A 69 8.48 -4.23 -5.53
N ILE A 70 7.53 -5.05 -6.02
CA ILE A 70 6.46 -4.57 -6.90
C ILE A 70 5.65 -3.46 -6.23
N ARG A 71 5.35 -3.60 -4.94
CA ARG A 71 4.60 -2.57 -4.19
C ARG A 71 5.41 -1.27 -4.09
N ALA A 72 6.72 -1.36 -3.84
CA ALA A 72 7.61 -0.20 -3.81
C ALA A 72 7.75 0.45 -5.19
N GLU A 73 7.88 -0.35 -6.26
CA GLU A 73 8.02 0.13 -7.64
C GLU A 73 6.72 0.71 -8.21
N LYS A 74 5.58 0.07 -7.93
CA LYS A 74 4.28 0.56 -8.39
C LYS A 74 3.77 1.73 -7.58
N GLY A 75 4.19 1.85 -6.30
CA GLY A 75 3.65 2.80 -5.35
C GLY A 75 2.17 2.51 -5.09
N PHE A 76 1.79 2.20 -3.85
CA PHE A 76 0.39 2.40 -3.47
C PHE A 76 0.30 3.89 -3.15
N THR A 77 -0.01 4.68 -4.17
CA THR A 77 0.05 6.14 -4.07
C THR A 77 -1.13 6.66 -3.26
N VAL A 78 -1.00 7.89 -2.75
CA VAL A 78 -2.13 8.57 -2.11
C VAL A 78 -3.30 8.67 -3.09
N GLU A 79 -3.02 8.86 -4.37
CA GLU A 79 -3.99 8.91 -5.47
C GLU A 79 -4.71 7.56 -5.68
N ASP A 80 -4.03 6.43 -5.52
CA ASP A 80 -4.67 5.11 -5.61
C ASP A 80 -5.63 4.86 -4.44
N VAL A 81 -5.26 5.28 -3.23
CA VAL A 81 -6.11 5.21 -2.05
C VAL A 81 -7.30 6.16 -2.17
N HIS A 82 -7.09 7.35 -2.71
CA HIS A 82 -8.14 8.32 -3.02
C HIS A 82 -9.18 7.68 -3.94
N LYS A 83 -8.76 7.15 -5.09
CA LYS A 83 -9.67 6.50 -6.07
C LYS A 83 -10.46 5.35 -5.46
N LEU A 84 -9.86 4.61 -4.52
CA LEU A 84 -10.54 3.53 -3.81
C LEU A 84 -11.65 4.06 -2.91
N TYR A 85 -11.41 5.16 -2.19
CA TYR A 85 -12.46 5.81 -1.39
C TYR A 85 -13.53 6.47 -2.25
N GLU A 86 -13.18 7.10 -3.39
CA GLU A 86 -14.17 7.61 -4.34
C GLU A 86 -15.08 6.49 -4.86
N GLY A 87 -14.50 5.37 -5.32
CA GLY A 87 -15.30 4.23 -5.77
C GLY A 87 -16.19 3.63 -4.67
N ALA A 88 -15.71 3.62 -3.42
CA ALA A 88 -16.52 3.19 -2.28
C ALA A 88 -17.66 4.19 -1.98
N TYR A 89 -17.41 5.48 -2.12
CA TYR A 89 -18.41 6.54 -1.97
C TYR A 89 -19.50 6.42 -3.04
N ASP A 90 -19.12 6.25 -4.30
CA ASP A 90 -20.06 6.10 -5.42
C ASP A 90 -20.93 4.86 -5.26
N LEU A 91 -20.34 3.71 -4.91
CA LEU A 91 -21.09 2.49 -4.63
C LEU A 91 -22.06 2.66 -3.44
N ALA A 92 -21.64 3.36 -2.39
CA ALA A 92 -22.48 3.64 -1.24
C ALA A 92 -23.63 4.58 -1.58
N LYS A 93 -23.38 5.58 -2.43
CA LYS A 93 -24.38 6.51 -2.96
C LYS A 93 -25.43 5.76 -3.79
N ASP A 94 -24.99 4.89 -4.69
CA ASP A 94 -25.88 4.05 -5.52
C ASP A 94 -26.76 3.12 -4.67
N LYS A 95 -26.23 2.65 -3.54
CA LYS A 95 -26.95 1.79 -2.59
C LYS A 95 -27.71 2.57 -1.51
N HIS A 96 -27.72 3.91 -1.57
CA HIS A 96 -28.30 4.79 -0.56
C HIS A 96 -27.82 4.50 0.88
N GLN A 97 -26.56 4.09 1.04
CA GLN A 97 -25.95 3.78 2.33
C GLN A 97 -25.19 5.00 2.88
N THR A 98 -25.91 5.92 3.50
CA THR A 98 -25.36 7.19 4.00
C THR A 98 -24.20 7.01 4.98
N GLY A 99 -24.25 6.00 5.86
CA GLY A 99 -23.15 5.72 6.81
C GLY A 99 -21.84 5.35 6.10
N SER A 100 -21.92 4.55 5.04
CA SER A 100 -20.76 4.15 4.23
C SER A 100 -20.22 5.32 3.41
N MET A 101 -21.09 6.23 2.94
CA MET A 101 -20.69 7.47 2.27
C MET A 101 -19.87 8.37 3.21
N VAL A 102 -20.36 8.58 4.44
CA VAL A 102 -19.65 9.36 5.46
C VAL A 102 -18.30 8.71 5.77
N GLY A 103 -18.27 7.38 5.96
CA GLY A 103 -17.02 6.65 6.20
C GLY A 103 -15.98 6.81 5.09
N ALA A 104 -16.40 6.78 3.82
CA ALA A 104 -15.51 7.01 2.69
C ALA A 104 -14.99 8.46 2.64
N ALA A 105 -15.87 9.45 2.86
CA ALA A 105 -15.48 10.86 2.90
C ALA A 105 -14.51 11.16 4.06
N THR A 106 -14.76 10.61 5.25
CA THR A 106 -13.83 10.70 6.38
C THR A 106 -12.49 10.02 6.06
N GLY A 107 -12.52 8.89 5.35
CA GLY A 107 -11.32 8.20 4.86
C GLY A 107 -10.45 9.10 3.97
N ILE A 108 -11.07 9.83 3.04
CA ILE A 108 -10.39 10.81 2.17
C ILE A 108 -9.83 11.98 3.01
N ALA A 109 -10.61 12.53 3.94
CA ALA A 109 -10.14 13.62 4.80
C ALA A 109 -8.92 13.21 5.64
N ARG A 110 -8.93 11.99 6.20
CA ARG A 110 -7.79 11.41 6.93
C ARG A 110 -6.58 11.20 6.05
N LEU A 111 -6.79 10.71 4.84
CA LEU A 111 -5.72 10.47 3.86
C LEU A 111 -4.91 11.74 3.58
N TYR A 112 -5.56 12.91 3.57
CA TYR A 112 -4.92 14.21 3.39
C TYR A 112 -4.60 14.95 4.70
N GLY A 113 -4.73 14.30 5.86
CA GLY A 113 -4.44 14.92 7.16
C GLY A 113 -5.38 16.06 7.54
N MET A 114 -6.57 16.14 6.91
CA MET A 114 -7.59 17.16 7.19
C MET A 114 -8.50 16.77 8.36
N ASP A 115 -8.43 15.52 8.82
CA ASP A 115 -9.13 15.05 10.01
C ASP A 115 -8.23 15.18 11.24
N ARG A 116 -8.76 15.80 12.30
CA ARG A 116 -8.08 16.05 13.58
C ARG A 116 -7.60 14.75 14.23
N ASP A 117 -8.30 13.65 13.98
CA ASP A 117 -7.98 12.32 14.51
C ASP A 117 -7.02 11.51 13.61
N ALA A 118 -6.54 12.07 12.49
CA ALA A 118 -5.65 11.38 11.55
C ALA A 118 -4.23 11.15 12.10
N GLY A 119 -3.87 11.76 13.24
CA GLY A 119 -2.56 11.60 13.87
C GLY A 119 -2.68 11.51 15.38
N GLY A 120 -2.20 10.40 15.96
CA GLY A 120 -2.09 10.27 17.41
C GLY A 120 -1.29 11.43 18.01
N SER A 121 -1.95 12.25 18.83
CA SER A 121 -1.40 13.23 19.78
C SER A 121 -0.11 13.96 19.39
N LYS A 122 0.05 14.36 18.13
CA LYS A 122 1.09 15.30 17.71
C LYS A 122 0.44 16.31 16.80
N GLU A 123 0.34 17.55 17.29
CA GLU A 123 -0.02 18.71 16.49
C GLU A 123 0.91 18.75 15.27
N GLN A 124 0.35 18.48 14.08
CA GLN A 124 1.07 18.72 12.83
C GLN A 124 0.82 20.17 12.45
N THR A 125 1.80 21.03 12.68
CA THR A 125 1.78 22.40 12.18
C THR A 125 1.82 22.37 10.65
N ILE A 126 0.70 22.70 10.01
CA ILE A 126 0.64 22.93 8.56
C ILE A 126 1.20 24.34 8.30
N ILE A 127 2.42 24.44 7.80
CA ILE A 127 2.99 25.72 7.35
C ILE A 127 2.45 26.01 5.95
N ILE A 128 1.44 26.87 5.86
CA ILE A 128 0.94 27.39 4.59
C ILE A 128 1.87 28.53 4.15
N ILE A 129 2.83 28.23 3.27
CA ILE A 129 3.64 29.28 2.62
C ILE A 129 2.83 29.82 1.43
N GLY A 130 2.02 30.85 1.70
CA GLY A 130 1.46 31.68 0.64
C GLY A 130 2.54 32.59 0.03
N PRO A 131 2.34 33.09 -1.21
CA PRO A 131 3.24 34.09 -1.78
C PRO A 131 3.30 35.32 -0.88
N LYS A 132 4.50 35.83 -0.61
CA LYS A 132 4.72 37.06 0.18
C LYS A 132 4.00 38.23 -0.49
N THR A 133 2.80 38.54 -0.04
CA THR A 133 2.23 39.88 -0.20
C THR A 133 2.93 40.78 0.81
N VAL A 134 3.85 41.59 0.30
CA VAL A 134 4.39 42.74 1.01
C VAL A 134 3.23 43.74 1.18
N THR A 135 3.26 44.56 2.25
CA THR A 135 2.32 45.63 2.66
C THR A 135 1.08 45.11 3.40
N GLU A 136 0.86 45.35 4.70
CA GLU A 136 0.87 46.60 5.47
C GLU A 136 1.34 46.40 6.93
N PRO A 137 1.79 47.44 7.66
CA PRO A 137 2.21 47.30 9.06
C PRO A 137 1.01 47.01 9.98
N ALA A 138 1.19 46.04 10.88
CA ALA A 138 0.23 45.63 11.88
C ALA A 138 -0.29 46.84 12.68
N ARG A 139 -1.62 47.01 12.73
CA ARG A 139 -2.25 47.92 13.70
C ARG A 139 -1.98 47.36 15.10
N ALA A 140 -1.29 48.13 15.92
CA ALA A 140 -1.13 47.85 17.33
C ALA A 140 -2.52 47.80 17.99
N ILE A 141 -2.80 46.71 18.70
CA ILE A 141 -3.98 46.59 19.55
C ILE A 141 -3.54 47.12 20.92
N GLU A 142 -3.96 48.34 21.27
CA GLU A 142 -3.79 48.87 22.62
C GLU A 142 -4.74 48.12 23.56
N SER A 143 -4.17 47.57 24.64
CA SER A 143 -4.92 46.85 25.67
C SER A 143 -5.08 47.81 26.86
N GLU A 144 -6.32 48.14 27.23
CA GLU A 144 -6.62 48.92 28.42
C GLU A 144 -6.96 47.94 29.56
N GLU A 145 -6.17 47.95 30.64
CA GLU A 145 -6.45 47.18 31.85
C GLU A 145 -7.60 47.86 32.61
N VAL A 146 -8.70 47.14 32.82
CA VAL A 146 -9.80 47.59 33.68
C VAL A 146 -9.59 46.97 35.06
N ASP A 147 -9.07 47.77 35.98
CA ASP A 147 -9.05 47.47 37.42
C ASP A 147 -10.36 47.95 38.07
N GLY A 148 -11.08 47.03 38.75
CA GLY A 148 -12.13 47.34 39.72
C GLY A 148 -13.55 46.99 39.31
#